data_AF-A0A957U641-F1
#
_entry.id   AF-A0A957U641-F1
#
_cell.length_a   1.000
_cell.length_b   1.000
_cell.length_c   1.000
_cell.angle_alpha   90.00
_cell.angle_beta   90.00
_cell.angle_gamma   90.00
#
_symmetry.space_group_name_H-M   'P 1'
#
loop_
_entity.id
_entity.type
_entity.pdbx_description
1 polymer ?
#
loop_
_entity_poly.entity_id
_entity_poly.type
_entity_poly.pdbx_seq_one_letter_code
_entity_poly.pdbx_strand_id
1 'polypeptide(L)'
;LYSLFEARREMRPHFSDQECGLILDATNGTMFSEPFSISLIHAGIEDAIRYEKLGDKWGVDGPALVEKLAGLTYIQKLALVDAINVWWNGNNTKESPEWGALLNHHPDDAAANLFIG
;
A
#
# COMPACT_ATOMS: atom_id res chain seq x y z
N LEU A 1 15.12 3.89 0.00
CA LEU A 1 15.79 3.83 1.33
C LEU A 1 15.62 2.42 1.89
N TYR A 2 16.69 1.78 2.37
CA TYR A 2 16.68 0.38 2.84
C TYR A 2 15.55 0.07 3.86
N SER A 3 15.26 1.00 4.79
CA SER A 3 14.21 0.80 5.80
C SER A 3 12.80 0.69 5.24
N LEU A 4 12.48 1.37 4.13
CA LEU A 4 11.17 1.25 3.48
C LEU A 4 11.04 -0.10 2.77
N PHE A 5 12.12 -0.54 2.13
CA PHE A 5 12.19 -1.84 1.49
C PHE A 5 11.97 -2.99 2.49
N GLU A 6 12.68 -2.96 3.62
CA GLU A 6 12.53 -3.96 4.68
C GLU A 6 11.11 -3.97 5.25
N ALA A 7 10.50 -2.80 5.49
CA ALA A 7 9.13 -2.70 5.96
C ALA A 7 8.11 -3.28 4.96
N ARG A 8 8.28 -3.07 3.64
CA ARG A 8 7.43 -3.73 2.62
C ARG A 8 7.58 -5.24 2.64
N ARG A 9 8.82 -5.72 2.72
CA ARG A 9 9.13 -7.16 2.75
C ARG A 9 8.48 -7.83 3.95
N GLU A 10 8.54 -7.19 5.11
CA GLU A 10 7.89 -7.64 6.34
C GLU A 10 6.37 -7.68 6.21
N MET A 11 5.75 -6.64 5.63
CA MET A 11 4.29 -6.56 5.46
C MET A 11 3.75 -7.57 4.44
N ARG A 12 4.47 -7.83 3.34
CA ARG A 12 3.99 -8.60 2.19
C ARG A 12 3.25 -9.92 2.52
N PRO A 13 3.75 -10.83 3.37
CA PRO A 13 3.03 -12.08 3.67
C PRO A 13 1.71 -11.89 4.43
N HIS A 14 1.43 -10.69 4.93
CA HIS A 14 0.25 -10.39 5.72
C HIS A 14 -0.90 -9.78 4.91
N PHE A 15 -0.70 -9.47 3.63
CA PHE A 15 -1.73 -8.90 2.76
C PHE A 15 -2.05 -9.84 1.60
N SER A 16 -3.34 -10.07 1.35
CA SER A 16 -3.78 -10.77 0.15
C SER A 16 -3.80 -9.84 -1.07
N ASP A 17 -3.89 -10.42 -2.26
CA ASP A 17 -4.02 -9.65 -3.50
C ASP A 17 -5.30 -8.80 -3.52
N GLN A 18 -6.39 -9.32 -2.96
CA GLN A 18 -7.66 -8.60 -2.85
C GLN A 18 -7.57 -7.43 -1.87
N GLU A 19 -6.86 -7.59 -0.75
CA GLU A 19 -6.60 -6.49 0.18
C GLU A 19 -5.74 -5.41 -0.47
N CYS A 20 -4.71 -5.80 -1.24
CA CYS A 20 -3.91 -4.85 -2.01
C CYS A 20 -4.75 -4.08 -3.05
N GLY A 21 -5.64 -4.78 -3.76
CA GLY A 21 -6.57 -4.16 -4.71
C GLY A 21 -7.52 -3.17 -4.04
N LEU A 22 -8.10 -3.53 -2.90
CA LEU A 22 -8.94 -2.64 -2.10
C LEU A 22 -8.18 -1.39 -1.66
N ILE A 23 -6.96 -1.55 -1.13
CA ILE A 23 -6.12 -0.42 -0.71
C ILE A 23 -5.85 0.53 -1.89
N LEU A 24 -5.50 -0.01 -3.06
CA LEU A 24 -5.23 0.78 -4.25
C LEU A 24 -6.49 1.53 -4.73
N ASP A 25 -7.62 0.85 -4.78
CA ASP A 25 -8.91 1.42 -5.18
C ASP A 25 -9.35 2.54 -4.23
N ALA A 26 -9.27 2.30 -2.92
CA ALA A 26 -9.60 3.28 -1.88
C ALA A 26 -8.68 4.51 -1.88
N THR A 27 -7.46 4.38 -2.41
CA THR A 27 -6.46 5.46 -2.45
C THR A 27 -6.30 6.06 -3.84
N ASN A 28 -7.12 5.66 -4.81
CA ASN A 28 -7.10 6.21 -6.15
C ASN A 28 -7.42 7.71 -6.13
N GLY A 29 -6.53 8.52 -6.68
CA GLY A 29 -6.64 9.99 -6.65
C GLY A 29 -6.35 10.64 -5.30
N THR A 30 -5.89 9.88 -4.29
CA THR A 30 -5.49 10.42 -2.99
C THR A 30 -4.04 10.89 -3.01
N MET A 31 -3.77 12.09 -2.49
CA MET A 31 -2.42 12.63 -2.31
C MET A 31 -2.05 12.61 -0.83
N PHE A 32 -0.94 11.95 -0.48
CA PHE A 32 -0.40 11.90 0.88
C PHE A 32 0.65 13.00 1.10
N SER A 33 0.20 14.25 1.16
CA SER A 33 1.06 15.45 1.21
C SER A 33 1.61 15.77 2.61
N GLU A 34 0.98 15.27 3.67
CA GLU A 34 1.33 15.59 5.06
C GLU A 34 1.60 14.34 5.91
N PRO A 35 2.54 14.39 6.88
CA PRO A 35 2.85 13.24 7.74
C PRO A 35 1.65 12.64 8.49
N PHE A 36 0.66 13.47 8.83
CA PHE A 36 -0.54 13.00 9.53
C PHE A 36 -1.46 12.18 8.63
N SER A 37 -1.53 12.46 7.32
CA SER A 37 -2.39 11.70 6.39
C SER A 37 -1.85 10.28 6.21
N ILE A 38 -0.53 10.09 6.24
CA ILE A 38 0.12 8.77 6.28
C ILE A 38 -0.28 8.00 7.55
N SER A 39 -0.33 8.68 8.69
CA SER A 39 -0.70 8.04 9.97
C SER A 39 -2.16 7.58 9.99
N LEU A 40 -3.01 8.28 9.25
CA LEU A 40 -4.45 8.09 9.14
C LEU A 40 -4.89 7.31 7.89
N ILE A 41 -3.97 6.66 7.17
CA ILE A 41 -4.33 5.90 5.95
C ILE A 41 -5.45 4.87 6.18
N HIS A 42 -5.46 4.23 7.35
CA HIS A 42 -6.50 3.29 7.75
C HIS A 42 -7.90 3.91 7.81
N ALA A 43 -8.01 5.18 8.23
CA ALA A 43 -9.29 5.88 8.36
C ALA A 43 -9.90 6.19 6.98
N GLY A 44 -9.08 6.61 6.02
CA GLY A 44 -9.55 6.81 4.64
C GLY A 44 -10.04 5.51 3.99
N ILE A 45 -9.34 4.40 4.25
CA ILE A 45 -9.74 3.07 3.77
C ILE A 45 -11.00 2.57 4.48
N GLU A 46 -11.15 2.84 5.79
CA GLU A 46 -12.37 2.55 6.55
C GLU A 46 -13.58 3.28 5.95
N ASP A 47 -13.44 4.57 5.61
CA ASP A 47 -14.48 5.34 4.96
C ASP A 47 -14.86 4.73 3.60
N ALA A 48 -13.89 4.38 2.77
CA ALA A 48 -14.15 3.75 1.47
C ALA A 48 -14.85 2.38 1.62
N ILE A 49 -14.45 1.56 2.59
CA ILE A 49 -15.16 0.30 2.92
C ILE A 49 -16.62 0.59 3.32
N ARG A 50 -16.82 1.58 4.20
CA ARG A 50 -18.14 1.86 4.78
C ARG A 50 -19.11 2.45 3.76
N TYR A 51 -18.67 3.45 3.02
CA TYR A 51 -19.51 4.28 2.17
C TYR A 51 -19.53 3.82 0.70
N GLU A 52 -18.44 3.23 0.22
CA GLU A 52 -18.31 2.76 -1.17
C GLU A 52 -18.39 1.23 -1.30
N LYS A 53 -18.53 0.52 -0.19
CA LYS A 53 -18.68 -0.95 -0.14
C LYS A 53 -17.52 -1.70 -0.77
N LEU A 54 -16.30 -1.16 -0.64
CA LEU A 54 -15.12 -1.78 -1.23
C LEU A 54 -14.80 -3.16 -0.63
N GLY A 55 -15.15 -3.40 0.65
CA GLY A 55 -15.06 -4.74 1.23
C GLY A 55 -15.85 -5.78 0.43
N ASP A 56 -17.08 -5.45 0.04
CA ASP A 56 -17.93 -6.34 -0.76
C ASP A 56 -17.39 -6.48 -2.19
N LYS A 57 -16.94 -5.38 -2.81
CA LYS A 57 -16.37 -5.37 -4.17
C LYS A 57 -15.16 -6.31 -4.30
N TRP A 58 -14.28 -6.30 -3.30
CA TRP A 58 -13.03 -7.05 -3.32
C TRP A 58 -13.12 -8.38 -2.58
N GLY A 59 -14.24 -8.68 -1.90
CA GLY A 59 -14.40 -9.90 -1.11
C GLY A 59 -13.48 -9.94 0.11
N VAL A 60 -13.24 -8.78 0.74
CA VAL A 60 -12.32 -8.60 1.87
C VAL A 60 -13.11 -8.35 3.14
N ASP A 61 -12.65 -8.94 4.25
CA ASP A 61 -13.12 -8.58 5.60
C ASP A 61 -12.61 -7.17 5.95
N GLY A 62 -13.46 -6.17 5.68
CA GLY A 62 -13.14 -4.76 5.86
C GLY A 62 -12.65 -4.41 7.28
N PRO A 63 -13.40 -4.74 8.35
CA PRO A 63 -12.95 -4.53 9.72
C PRO A 63 -11.58 -5.13 10.04
N ALA A 64 -11.31 -6.37 9.60
CA ALA A 64 -10.02 -7.01 9.82
C ALA A 64 -8.87 -6.30 9.09
N LEU A 65 -9.12 -5.82 7.86
CA LEU A 65 -8.14 -5.03 7.12
C LEU A 65 -7.86 -3.68 7.80
N VAL A 66 -8.89 -2.98 8.29
CA VAL A 66 -8.73 -1.70 9.01
C VAL A 66 -7.91 -1.89 10.29
N GLU A 67 -8.18 -2.93 11.07
CA GLU A 67 -7.40 -3.26 12.28
C GLU A 67 -5.92 -3.51 11.94
N LYS A 68 -5.65 -4.29 10.88
CA LYS A 68 -4.30 -4.55 10.38
C LYS A 68 -3.57 -3.26 10.01
N LEU A 69 -4.22 -2.38 9.25
CA LEU A 69 -3.66 -1.09 8.81
C LEU A 69 -3.44 -0.11 9.97
N ALA A 70 -4.36 -0.09 10.93
CA ALA A 70 -4.26 0.75 12.12
C ALA A 70 -3.04 0.35 12.98
N GLY A 71 -2.80 -0.95 13.11
CA GLY A 71 -1.70 -1.56 13.87
C GLY A 71 -0.31 -1.42 13.25
N LEU A 72 -0.21 -0.97 12.00
CA LEU A 72 1.08 -0.74 11.36
C LEU A 72 1.87 0.35 12.09
N THR A 73 3.19 0.14 12.21
CA THR A 73 4.12 1.18 12.66
C THR A 73 4.16 2.33 11.65
N TYR A 74 4.67 3.49 12.07
CA TYR A 74 4.78 4.63 11.16
C TYR A 74 5.65 4.34 9.92
N ILE A 75 6.77 3.61 10.10
CA ILE A 75 7.65 3.25 8.96
C ILE A 75 6.96 2.30 7.98
N GLN A 76 6.13 1.37 8.47
CA GLN A 76 5.31 0.48 7.64
C GLN A 76 4.23 1.26 6.88
N LYS A 77 3.54 2.20 7.53
CA LYS A 77 2.57 3.09 6.87
C LYS A 77 3.24 3.94 5.78
N LEU A 78 4.42 4.49 6.06
CA LEU A 78 5.20 5.24 5.10
C LEU A 78 5.63 4.37 3.91
N ALA A 79 6.08 3.14 4.18
CA ALA A 79 6.48 2.19 3.15
C ALA A 79 5.31 1.75 2.25
N LEU A 80 4.11 1.61 2.83
CA LEU A 80 2.86 1.34 2.10
C LEU A 80 2.47 2.52 1.20
N VAL A 81 2.46 3.75 1.72
CA VAL A 81 2.17 4.97 0.93
C VAL A 81 3.16 5.13 -0.22
N ASP A 82 4.46 4.94 0.05
CA ASP A 82 5.48 4.96 -1.00
C ASP A 82 5.19 3.90 -2.07
N ALA A 83 4.69 2.71 -1.67
CA ALA A 83 4.39 1.62 -2.61
C ALA A 83 3.16 1.94 -3.48
N ILE A 84 2.13 2.51 -2.88
CA ILE A 84 0.92 3.00 -3.56
C ILE A 84 1.32 4.05 -4.61
N ASN A 85 2.16 5.01 -4.23
CA ASN A 85 2.64 6.04 -5.15
C ASN A 85 3.45 5.45 -6.30
N VAL A 86 4.35 4.51 -6.03
CA VAL A 86 5.14 3.82 -7.06
C VAL A 86 4.23 3.04 -8.01
N TRP A 87 3.24 2.32 -7.48
CA TRP A 87 2.29 1.53 -8.29
C TRP A 87 1.48 2.44 -9.23
N TRP A 88 0.90 3.53 -8.71
CA TRP A 88 0.12 4.46 -9.55
C TRP A 88 0.98 5.22 -10.57
N ASN A 89 2.21 5.59 -10.23
CA ASN A 89 3.11 6.31 -11.13
C ASN A 89 3.85 5.41 -12.13
N GLY A 90 4.00 4.11 -11.83
CA GLY A 90 4.63 3.11 -12.69
C GLY A 90 3.77 2.67 -13.88
N ASN A 91 2.47 3.00 -13.88
CA ASN A 91 1.48 2.53 -14.85
C ASN A 91 1.48 3.25 -16.22
N ASN A 92 2.61 3.84 -16.64
CA ASN A 92 2.79 4.36 -18.00
C ASN A 92 3.11 3.26 -19.04
N THR A 93 3.01 1.99 -18.66
CA THR A 93 3.20 0.84 -19.55
C THR A 93 1.83 0.27 -19.98
N LYS A 94 1.76 -0.42 -21.13
CA LYS A 94 0.50 -0.89 -21.74
C LYS A 94 -0.25 -1.96 -20.93
N GLU A 95 0.35 -2.50 -19.88
CA GLU A 95 -0.22 -3.55 -19.03
C GLU A 95 -0.19 -3.06 -17.58
N SER A 96 -1.35 -3.04 -16.92
CA SER A 96 -1.43 -2.72 -15.50
C SER A 96 -0.89 -3.91 -14.68
N PRO A 97 0.04 -3.71 -13.74
CA PRO A 97 0.53 -4.76 -12.87
C PRO A 97 -0.61 -5.33 -12.01
N GLU A 98 -0.50 -6.61 -11.63
CA GLU A 98 -1.44 -7.28 -10.74
C GLU A 98 -1.55 -6.54 -9.39
N TRP A 99 -2.73 -6.57 -8.76
CA TRP A 99 -2.98 -5.89 -7.49
C TRP A 99 -2.05 -6.35 -6.37
N GLY A 100 -1.76 -7.65 -6.31
CA GLY A 100 -0.81 -8.24 -5.37
C GLY A 100 0.63 -7.74 -5.50
N ALA A 101 0.96 -7.05 -6.60
CA ALA A 101 2.26 -6.45 -6.79
C ALA A 101 2.48 -5.16 -5.98
N LEU A 102 1.46 -4.65 -5.28
CA LEU A 102 1.57 -3.45 -4.45
C LEU A 102 2.80 -3.46 -3.53
N LEU A 103 3.03 -4.55 -2.80
CA LEU A 103 4.15 -4.68 -1.85
C LEU A 103 5.36 -5.41 -2.44
N ASN A 104 5.38 -5.63 -3.75
CA ASN A 104 6.52 -6.25 -4.42
C ASN A 104 7.69 -5.26 -4.53
N HIS A 105 8.87 -5.86 -4.64
CA HIS A 105 10.13 -5.15 -4.82
C HIS A 105 10.11 -4.34 -6.12
N HIS A 106 10.39 -3.04 -6.08
CA HIS A 106 10.57 -2.23 -7.29
C HIS A 106 12.01 -2.41 -7.81
N PRO A 107 12.28 -2.60 -9.11
CA PRO A 107 13.64 -2.85 -9.62
C PRO A 107 14.70 -1.85 -9.12
N ASP A 108 14.33 -0.59 -8.93
CA ASP A 108 15.22 0.46 -8.42
C ASP A 108 15.59 0.30 -6.93
N ASP A 109 14.87 -0.52 -6.16
CA ASP A 109 15.24 -0.87 -4.78
C ASP A 109 16.55 -1.70 -4.74
N ALA A 110 16.88 -2.39 -5.84
CA ALA A 110 18.14 -3.15 -5.97
C ALA A 110 19.34 -2.23 -6.21
N ALA A 111 19.13 -1.10 -6.91
CA ALA A 111 20.18 -0.11 -7.14
C ALA A 111 20.61 0.58 -5.83
N ALA A 112 19.68 0.76 -4.88
CA ALA A 112 19.99 1.32 -3.56
C ALA A 112 20.91 0.41 -2.71
N ASN A 113 20.95 -0.90 -2.98
CA ASN A 113 21.83 -1.85 -2.27
C ASN A 113 23.26 -1.89 -2.83
N LEU A 114 23.51 -1.32 -4.01
CA LEU A 114 24.84 -1.28 -4.64
C LEU A 114 25.70 -0.09 -4.18
N PHE A 115 25.13 0.86 -3.42
CA PHE A 115 25.85 2.05 -2.94
C PHE A 115 26.27 1.99 -1.46
N ILE A 116 26.12 0.84 -0.81
CA ILE A 116 26.49 0.61 0.61
C ILE A 116 27.49 -0.55 0.75
N GLY A 117 28.24 -0.85 -0.32
CA GLY A 117 29.31 -1.85 -0.36
C GLY A 117 30.69 -1.23 -0.52
#